data_AF-A0A0C9RIR2-F1
#
_entry.id   AF-A0A0C9RIR2-F1
#
_cell.length_a   1.000
_cell.length_b   1.000
_cell.length_c   1.000
_cell.angle_alpha   90.00
_cell.angle_beta   90.00
_cell.angle_gamma   90.00
#
_symmetry.space_group_name_H-M   'P 1'
#
loop_
_entity.id
_entity.type
_entity.pdbx_description
1 polymer ?
#
loop_
_entity_poly.entity_id
_entity_poly.type
_entity_poly.pdbx_seq_one_letter_code
_entity_poly.pdbx_strand_id
1 'polypeptide(L)'
;MDMVEDSEVVQEADSTLPLRAALSHIFGKIGDSVSQEQFAECQNFLRLQLPESKFTSTVHKLHGKIRQDLQEMMNKELDEMMAEESLTSGLNKIKQLLMETPYSPGEIVWRPPGDVALHVRSFDVCKIQEEIDRLTPLVDDLENENNNLVKSLLKKRQKRQILANKIAKSTKIGTNYIAKQEKSKERIQKYVNEYDEQIDTE
;
A
#
# COMPACT_ATOMS: atom_id res chain seq x y z
N MET A 1 -10.94 -27.00 25.00
CA MET A 1 -11.96 -25.96 25.24
C MET A 1 -12.27 -25.44 23.86
N ASP A 2 -13.15 -26.17 23.17
CA ASP A 2 -13.54 -25.88 21.79
C ASP A 2 -14.45 -24.66 21.82
N MET A 3 -13.98 -23.55 21.26
CA MET A 3 -14.85 -22.43 20.95
C MET A 3 -15.49 -22.71 19.60
N VAL A 4 -16.72 -23.19 19.67
CA VAL A 4 -17.67 -23.16 18.56
C VAL A 4 -17.94 -21.69 18.28
N GLU A 5 -17.39 -21.16 17.19
CA GLU A 5 -17.83 -19.90 16.63
C GLU A 5 -19.24 -20.11 16.07
N ASP A 6 -20.24 -19.70 16.86
CA ASP A 6 -21.60 -19.49 16.38
C ASP A 6 -21.54 -18.48 15.23
N SER A 7 -21.50 -19.02 14.02
CA SER A 7 -21.70 -18.27 12.80
C SER A 7 -23.17 -17.88 12.76
N GLU A 8 -23.51 -16.73 13.38
CA GLU A 8 -24.79 -16.08 13.17
C GLU A 8 -24.96 -15.88 11.66
N VAL A 9 -25.79 -16.72 11.04
CA VAL A 9 -26.28 -16.51 9.68
C VAL A 9 -27.22 -15.31 9.76
N VAL A 10 -26.64 -14.12 9.75
CA VAL A 10 -27.36 -12.88 9.54
C VAL A 10 -28.04 -13.05 8.19
N GLN A 11 -29.36 -13.19 8.20
CA GLN A 11 -30.17 -13.11 6.98
C GLN A 11 -29.92 -11.73 6.37
N GLU A 12 -29.01 -11.65 5.40
CA GLU A 12 -28.78 -10.44 4.61
C GLU A 12 -30.11 -10.07 3.95
N ALA A 13 -30.69 -8.94 4.37
CA ALA A 13 -31.85 -8.37 3.70
C ALA A 13 -31.49 -8.17 2.22
N ASP A 14 -32.20 -8.90 1.35
CA ASP A 14 -31.98 -8.96 -0.08
C ASP A 14 -31.97 -7.53 -0.68
N SER A 15 -30.76 -7.05 -0.99
CA SER A 15 -30.53 -5.70 -1.52
C SER A 15 -31.10 -5.51 -2.93
N THR A 16 -31.57 -6.60 -3.54
CA THR A 16 -32.06 -6.63 -4.92
C THR A 16 -33.57 -6.38 -5.02
N LEU A 17 -34.30 -6.48 -3.90
CA LEU A 17 -35.76 -6.27 -3.86
C LEU A 17 -36.20 -4.95 -4.50
N PRO A 18 -35.56 -3.78 -4.25
CA PRO A 18 -35.97 -2.54 -4.90
C PRO A 18 -35.79 -2.56 -6.42
N LEU A 19 -34.69 -3.15 -6.90
CA LEU A 19 -34.41 -3.28 -8.34
C LEU A 19 -35.43 -4.23 -9.00
N ARG A 20 -35.67 -5.38 -8.38
CA ARG A 20 -36.66 -6.37 -8.83
C ARG A 20 -38.06 -5.77 -8.89
N ALA A 21 -38.47 -5.05 -7.86
CA ALA A 21 -39.77 -4.38 -7.82
C ALA A 21 -39.88 -3.31 -8.93
N ALA A 22 -38.83 -2.51 -9.13
CA ALA A 22 -38.83 -1.47 -10.17
C ALA A 22 -38.91 -2.06 -11.58
N LEU A 23 -38.12 -3.08 -11.88
CA LEU A 23 -38.11 -3.73 -13.19
C LEU A 23 -39.39 -4.53 -13.46
N SER A 24 -39.89 -5.28 -12.47
CA SER A 24 -41.16 -6.01 -12.59
C SER A 24 -42.34 -5.08 -12.86
N HIS A 25 -42.35 -3.90 -12.23
CA HIS A 25 -43.33 -2.87 -12.51
C HIS A 25 -43.20 -2.28 -13.94
N ILE A 26 -41.98 -2.09 -14.44
CA ILE A 26 -41.74 -1.69 -15.84
C ILE A 26 -42.23 -2.79 -16.79
N PHE A 27 -41.99 -4.07 -16.49
CA PHE A 27 -42.48 -5.20 -17.27
C PHE A 27 -44.01 -5.22 -17.36
N GLY A 28 -44.70 -4.93 -16.25
CA GLY A 28 -46.15 -4.74 -16.25
C GLY A 28 -46.58 -3.63 -17.20
N LYS A 29 -45.92 -2.47 -17.14
CA LYS A 29 -46.19 -1.33 -18.06
C LYS A 29 -45.94 -1.67 -19.52
N ILE A 30 -44.92 -2.47 -19.82
CA ILE A 30 -44.65 -2.95 -21.19
C ILE A 30 -45.80 -3.87 -21.65
N GLY A 31 -46.26 -4.79 -20.79
CA GLY A 31 -47.42 -5.63 -21.07
C GLY A 31 -48.72 -4.83 -21.28
N ASP A 32 -48.83 -3.66 -20.64
CA ASP A 32 -49.95 -2.72 -20.77
C ASP A 32 -49.78 -1.70 -21.91
N SER A 33 -48.64 -1.68 -22.61
CA SER A 33 -48.35 -0.67 -23.64
C SER A 33 -49.26 -0.78 -24.86
N VAL A 34 -49.81 -1.97 -25.11
CA VAL A 34 -50.77 -2.23 -26.18
C VAL A 34 -52.12 -2.53 -25.55
N SER A 35 -53.08 -1.62 -25.74
CA SER A 35 -54.45 -1.84 -25.31
C SER A 35 -55.11 -3.00 -26.06
N GLN A 36 -56.16 -3.58 -25.49
CA GLN A 36 -56.89 -4.67 -26.13
C GLN A 36 -57.51 -4.22 -27.47
N GLU A 37 -57.95 -2.96 -27.54
CA GLU A 37 -58.52 -2.34 -28.73
C GLU A 37 -57.48 -2.26 -29.85
N GLN A 38 -56.29 -1.71 -29.56
CA GLN A 38 -55.18 -1.65 -30.52
C GLN A 38 -54.73 -3.05 -30.95
N PHE A 39 -54.71 -4.00 -30.03
CA PHE A 39 -54.40 -5.37 -30.34
C PHE A 39 -55.44 -5.98 -31.29
N ALA A 40 -56.74 -5.73 -31.08
CA ALA A 40 -57.83 -6.21 -31.92
C ALA A 40 -57.78 -5.63 -33.34
N GLU A 41 -57.41 -4.35 -33.48
CA GLU A 41 -57.25 -3.68 -34.77
C GLU A 41 -56.22 -4.36 -35.67
N CYS A 42 -55.16 -4.94 -35.09
CA CYS A 42 -54.14 -5.66 -35.83
C CYS A 42 -54.58 -7.07 -36.29
N GLN A 43 -55.67 -7.62 -35.76
CA GLN A 43 -56.12 -9.00 -36.01
C GLN A 43 -57.09 -9.14 -37.19
N ASN A 44 -56.79 -8.47 -38.32
CA ASN A 44 -57.64 -8.47 -39.52
C ASN A 44 -57.94 -9.88 -40.06
N PHE A 45 -56.96 -10.78 -40.00
CA PHE A 45 -57.16 -12.18 -40.42
C PHE A 45 -58.23 -12.88 -39.59
N LEU A 46 -58.15 -12.78 -38.26
CA LEU A 46 -59.13 -13.39 -37.35
C LEU A 46 -60.51 -12.76 -37.50
N ARG A 47 -60.57 -11.45 -37.73
CA ARG A 47 -61.83 -10.71 -37.96
C ARG A 47 -62.55 -11.19 -39.23
N LEU A 48 -61.81 -11.56 -40.28
CA LEU A 48 -62.40 -12.07 -41.52
C LEU A 48 -62.89 -13.52 -41.41
N GLN A 49 -62.33 -14.32 -40.50
CA GLN A 49 -62.64 -15.74 -40.38
C GLN A 49 -63.64 -16.09 -39.27
N LEU A 50 -63.82 -15.22 -38.28
CA LEU A 50 -64.64 -15.50 -37.10
C LEU A 50 -65.89 -14.62 -37.07
N PRO A 51 -67.04 -15.14 -36.62
CA PRO A 51 -68.18 -14.30 -36.23
C PRO A 51 -67.78 -13.32 -35.12
N GLU A 52 -68.35 -12.12 -35.11
CA GLU A 52 -67.96 -11.02 -34.21
C GLU A 52 -67.92 -11.40 -32.72
N SER A 53 -68.86 -12.24 -32.27
CA SER A 53 -68.92 -12.73 -30.90
C SER A 53 -67.72 -13.64 -30.55
N LYS A 54 -67.27 -14.48 -31.49
CA LYS A 54 -66.10 -15.34 -31.33
C LYS A 54 -64.79 -14.58 -31.53
N PHE A 55 -64.78 -13.58 -32.42
CA PHE A 55 -63.64 -12.70 -32.61
C PHE A 55 -63.31 -11.97 -31.31
N THR A 56 -64.29 -11.29 -30.73
CA THR A 56 -64.11 -10.51 -29.49
C THR A 56 -63.61 -11.39 -28.34
N SER A 57 -64.22 -12.57 -28.15
CA SER A 57 -63.80 -13.51 -27.10
C SER A 57 -62.39 -14.07 -27.31
N THR A 58 -62.05 -14.43 -28.56
CA THR A 58 -60.73 -14.97 -28.90
C THR A 58 -59.64 -13.91 -28.72
N VAL A 59 -59.87 -12.69 -29.21
CA VAL A 59 -58.91 -11.59 -29.10
C VAL A 59 -58.68 -11.18 -27.65
N HIS A 60 -59.74 -11.12 -26.83
CA HIS A 60 -59.60 -10.85 -25.39
C HIS A 60 -58.72 -11.90 -24.69
N LYS A 61 -58.96 -13.19 -24.97
CA LYS A 61 -58.16 -14.28 -24.42
C LYS A 61 -56.71 -14.25 -24.91
N LEU A 62 -56.50 -13.97 -26.19
CA LEU A 62 -55.18 -13.92 -26.81
C LEU A 62 -54.36 -12.74 -26.25
N HIS A 63 -54.97 -11.56 -26.13
CA HIS A 63 -54.34 -10.38 -25.54
C HIS A 63 -53.95 -10.62 -24.08
N GLY A 64 -54.89 -11.14 -23.28
CA GLY A 64 -54.63 -11.48 -21.87
C GLY A 64 -53.51 -12.50 -21.71
N LYS A 65 -53.49 -13.54 -22.56
CA LYS A 65 -52.45 -14.57 -22.52
C LYS A 65 -51.08 -14.04 -22.92
N ILE A 66 -50.99 -13.24 -23.99
CA ILE A 66 -49.74 -12.60 -24.42
C ILE A 66 -49.19 -11.70 -23.32
N ARG A 67 -50.03 -10.86 -22.71
CA ARG A 67 -49.62 -9.98 -21.62
C ARG A 67 -49.07 -10.76 -20.43
N GLN A 68 -49.77 -11.82 -20.02
CA GLN A 68 -49.36 -12.67 -18.91
C GLN A 68 -48.03 -13.38 -19.22
N ASP A 69 -47.95 -14.04 -20.37
CA ASP A 69 -46.75 -14.82 -20.76
C ASP A 69 -45.53 -13.92 -20.92
N LEU A 70 -45.71 -12.73 -21.49
CA LEU A 70 -44.65 -11.74 -21.63
C LEU A 70 -44.13 -11.29 -20.26
N GLN A 71 -45.03 -10.95 -19.33
CA GLN A 71 -44.65 -10.54 -17.99
C GLN A 71 -43.97 -11.67 -17.21
N GLU A 72 -44.49 -12.89 -17.30
CA GLU A 72 -43.91 -14.07 -16.64
C GLU A 72 -42.51 -14.36 -17.18
N MET A 73 -42.34 -14.35 -18.50
CA MET A 73 -41.04 -14.60 -19.14
C MET A 73 -40.02 -13.52 -18.80
N MET A 74 -40.40 -12.23 -18.83
CA MET A 74 -39.50 -11.14 -18.45
C MET A 74 -39.06 -11.21 -16.98
N ASN A 75 -39.96 -11.60 -16.07
CA ASN A 75 -39.59 -11.79 -14.67
C ASN A 75 -38.68 -13.01 -14.48
N LYS A 76 -38.92 -14.11 -15.20
CA LYS A 76 -38.05 -15.29 -15.18
C LYS A 76 -36.64 -14.97 -15.67
N GLU A 77 -36.53 -14.24 -16.79
CA GLU A 77 -35.24 -13.77 -17.32
C GLU A 77 -34.53 -12.85 -16.32
N LEU A 78 -35.28 -11.98 -15.64
CA LEU A 78 -34.72 -11.15 -14.58
C LEU A 78 -34.16 -12.01 -13.44
N ASP A 79 -34.90 -13.01 -12.96
CA ASP A 79 -34.40 -13.91 -11.93
C ASP A 79 -33.14 -14.68 -12.36
N GLU A 80 -33.06 -15.07 -13.63
CA GLU A 80 -31.88 -15.70 -14.22
C GLU A 80 -30.69 -14.74 -14.28
N MET A 81 -30.85 -13.50 -14.79
CA MET A 81 -29.79 -12.47 -14.76
C MET A 81 -29.30 -12.16 -13.35
N MET A 82 -30.22 -12.07 -12.39
CA MET A 82 -29.88 -11.82 -10.98
C MET A 82 -29.02 -12.94 -10.39
N ALA A 83 -29.24 -14.19 -10.83
CA ALA A 83 -28.51 -15.37 -10.38
C ALA A 83 -27.19 -15.61 -11.13
N GLU A 84 -27.19 -15.56 -12.46
CA GLU A 84 -26.04 -15.85 -13.31
C GLU A 84 -24.96 -14.76 -13.21
N GLU A 85 -25.34 -13.49 -13.20
CA GLU A 85 -24.38 -12.37 -13.17
C GLU A 85 -23.87 -12.04 -11.77
N SER A 86 -24.21 -12.87 -10.76
CA SER A 86 -23.89 -12.61 -9.35
C SER A 86 -24.32 -11.20 -8.89
N LEU A 87 -25.36 -10.64 -9.50
CA LEU A 87 -25.78 -9.26 -9.27
C LEU A 87 -26.23 -9.06 -7.82
N THR A 88 -26.86 -10.09 -7.23
CA THR A 88 -27.20 -10.14 -5.80
C THR A 88 -25.95 -9.98 -4.92
N SER A 89 -24.87 -10.69 -5.23
CA SER A 89 -23.60 -10.60 -4.50
C SER A 89 -22.95 -9.23 -4.69
N GLY A 90 -22.94 -8.70 -5.92
CA GLY A 90 -22.41 -7.37 -6.22
C GLY A 90 -23.15 -6.26 -5.47
N LEU A 91 -24.49 -6.30 -5.45
CA LEU A 91 -25.31 -5.31 -4.75
C LEU A 91 -25.19 -5.43 -3.23
N ASN A 92 -25.12 -6.65 -2.68
CA ASN A 92 -24.84 -6.85 -1.25
C ASN A 92 -23.46 -6.29 -0.87
N LYS A 93 -22.44 -6.53 -1.70
CA LYS A 93 -21.09 -5.99 -1.46
C LYS A 93 -21.06 -4.47 -1.52
N ILE A 94 -21.77 -3.84 -2.46
CA ILE A 94 -21.91 -2.38 -2.51
C ILE A 94 -22.58 -1.86 -1.25
N LYS A 95 -23.68 -2.50 -0.81
CA LYS A 95 -24.37 -2.14 0.43
C LYS A 95 -23.45 -2.26 1.65
N GLN A 96 -22.67 -3.35 1.73
CA GLN A 96 -21.69 -3.54 2.80
C GLN A 96 -20.64 -2.42 2.79
N LEU A 97 -20.05 -2.11 1.63
CA LEU A 97 -19.09 -1.02 1.48
C LEU A 97 -19.67 0.33 1.93
N LEU A 98 -20.94 0.61 1.58
CA LEU A 98 -21.63 1.83 2.02
C LEU A 98 -21.86 1.89 3.54
N MET A 99 -22.05 0.74 4.21
CA MET A 99 -22.15 0.68 5.67
C MET A 99 -20.78 0.83 6.34
N GLU A 100 -19.73 0.27 5.74
CA GLU A 100 -18.35 0.32 6.24
C GLU A 100 -17.69 1.69 6.05
N THR A 101 -18.12 2.46 5.04
CA THR A 101 -17.63 3.82 4.80
C THR A 101 -18.69 4.86 5.18
N PRO A 102 -18.73 5.33 6.45
CA PRO A 102 -19.58 6.43 6.83
C PRO A 102 -19.15 7.69 6.07
N TYR A 103 -19.91 8.07 5.05
CA TYR A 103 -19.64 9.26 4.27
C TYR A 103 -20.11 10.51 5.04
N SER A 104 -19.20 11.46 5.26
CA SER A 104 -19.57 12.79 5.74
C SER A 104 -20.10 13.62 4.57
N PRO A 105 -21.34 14.15 4.62
CA PRO A 105 -21.87 14.96 3.53
C PRO A 105 -20.99 16.19 3.29
N GLY A 106 -20.37 16.26 2.11
CA GLY A 106 -19.50 17.36 1.67
C GLY A 106 -18.02 16.98 1.51
N GLU A 107 -17.63 15.78 1.91
CA GLU A 107 -16.24 15.31 1.79
C GLU A 107 -15.94 14.82 0.37
N ILE A 108 -14.87 15.34 -0.26
CA ILE A 108 -14.47 14.89 -1.59
C ILE A 108 -13.71 13.57 -1.43
N VAL A 109 -14.40 12.46 -1.69
CA VAL A 109 -13.76 11.13 -1.69
C VAL A 109 -12.80 11.03 -2.87
N TRP A 110 -11.68 10.34 -2.66
CA TRP A 110 -10.73 10.05 -3.72
C TRP A 110 -11.42 9.35 -4.91
N ARG A 111 -11.00 9.71 -6.12
CA ARG A 111 -11.40 9.13 -7.40
C ARG A 111 -10.13 8.84 -8.21
N PRO A 112 -10.10 7.77 -9.03
CA PRO A 112 -8.94 7.48 -9.86
C PRO A 112 -8.55 8.68 -10.75
N PRO A 113 -7.29 9.16 -10.67
CA PRO A 113 -6.88 10.42 -11.29
C PRO A 113 -6.68 10.36 -12.82
N GLY A 114 -7.10 9.27 -13.49
CA GLY A 114 -6.89 9.03 -14.92
C GLY A 114 -5.44 8.71 -15.30
N ASP A 115 -4.46 9.11 -14.48
CA ASP A 115 -3.06 8.71 -14.57
C ASP A 115 -2.77 7.50 -13.68
N VAL A 116 -2.35 6.40 -14.31
CA VAL A 116 -2.00 5.13 -13.64
C VAL A 116 -0.82 5.31 -12.68
N ALA A 117 0.17 6.14 -13.03
CA ALA A 117 1.34 6.34 -12.19
C ALA A 117 0.97 7.01 -10.86
N LEU A 118 0.02 7.95 -10.88
CA LEU A 118 -0.52 8.58 -9.67
C LEU A 118 -1.37 7.60 -8.86
N HIS A 119 -2.12 6.71 -9.52
CA HIS A 119 -2.91 5.71 -8.84
C HIS A 119 -2.03 4.69 -8.08
N VAL A 120 -1.00 4.14 -8.73
CA VAL A 120 -0.13 3.13 -8.12
C VAL A 120 0.66 3.71 -6.94
N ARG A 121 1.12 4.96 -7.05
CA ARG A 121 1.80 5.64 -5.93
C ARG A 121 0.99 5.63 -4.64
N SER A 122 -0.34 5.82 -4.72
CA SER A 122 -1.21 5.81 -3.55
C SER A 122 -1.27 4.46 -2.84
N PHE A 123 -1.12 3.36 -3.58
CA PHE A 123 -1.14 2.00 -3.04
C PHE A 123 0.17 1.63 -2.35
N ASP A 124 1.30 2.11 -2.90
CA ASP A 124 2.62 1.81 -2.36
C ASP A 124 3.01 2.69 -1.17
N VAL A 125 2.26 3.75 -0.85
CA VAL A 125 2.58 4.68 0.26
C VAL A 125 2.78 3.94 1.58
N CYS A 126 1.90 3.01 1.93
CA CYS A 126 2.02 2.28 3.20
C CYS A 126 3.30 1.45 3.27
N LYS A 127 3.65 0.74 2.19
CA LYS A 127 4.88 -0.07 2.12
C LYS A 127 6.13 0.81 2.15
N ILE A 128 6.09 1.94 1.47
CA ILE A 128 7.18 2.92 1.48
C ILE A 128 7.35 3.47 2.90
N GLN A 129 6.25 3.79 3.59
CA GLN A 129 6.29 4.28 4.97
C GLN A 129 6.86 3.22 5.92
N GLU A 130 6.42 1.97 5.82
CA GLU A 130 6.94 0.86 6.63
C GLU A 130 8.45 0.69 6.46
N GLU A 131 8.96 0.78 5.22
CA GLU A 131 10.39 0.66 4.97
C GLU A 131 11.18 1.89 5.43
N ILE A 132 10.59 3.09 5.34
CA ILE A 132 11.16 4.31 5.94
C ILE A 132 11.28 4.15 7.46
N ASP A 133 10.23 3.69 8.12
CA ASP A 133 10.19 3.50 9.57
C ASP A 133 11.20 2.43 10.03
N ARG A 134 11.50 1.45 9.17
CA ARG A 134 12.54 0.44 9.41
C ARG A 134 13.96 0.96 9.20
N LEU A 135 14.20 1.72 8.13
CA LEU A 135 15.54 2.16 7.74
C LEU A 135 16.05 3.33 8.59
N THR A 136 15.15 4.24 8.97
CA THR A 136 15.49 5.43 9.77
C THR A 136 16.28 5.10 11.05
N PRO A 137 15.81 4.22 11.96
CA PRO A 137 16.55 3.91 13.18
C PRO A 137 17.90 3.25 12.90
N LEU A 138 17.99 2.46 11.83
CA LEU A 138 19.22 1.76 11.45
C LEU A 138 20.31 2.73 10.96
N VAL A 139 19.90 3.78 10.24
CA VAL A 139 20.79 4.88 9.85
C VAL A 139 21.23 5.66 11.08
N ASP A 140 20.30 6.02 11.97
CA ASP A 140 20.61 6.76 13.20
C ASP A 140 21.60 6.02 14.10
N ASP A 141 21.43 4.69 14.24
CA ASP A 141 22.35 3.84 15.01
C ASP A 141 23.76 3.83 14.41
N LEU A 142 23.87 3.69 13.09
CA LEU A 142 25.16 3.71 12.38
C LEU A 142 25.84 5.08 12.49
N GLU A 143 25.09 6.18 12.38
CA GLU A 143 25.62 7.53 12.56
C GLU A 143 26.13 7.74 13.99
N ASN A 144 25.39 7.26 14.99
CA ASN A 144 25.79 7.32 16.39
C ASN A 144 27.06 6.50 16.67
N GLU A 145 27.15 5.28 16.15
CA GLU A 145 28.34 4.44 16.27
C GLU A 145 29.56 5.12 15.62
N ASN A 146 29.40 5.62 14.39
CA ASN A 146 30.47 6.29 13.67
C ASN A 146 30.97 7.54 14.42
N ASN A 147 30.05 8.36 14.94
CA ASN A 147 30.38 9.51 15.78
C ASN A 147 31.20 9.11 17.03
N ASN A 148 30.84 8.00 17.68
CA ASN A 148 31.57 7.49 18.83
C ASN A 148 32.96 6.97 18.45
N LEU A 149 33.08 6.27 17.33
CA LEU A 149 34.35 5.79 16.80
C LEU A 149 35.28 6.95 16.45
N VAL A 150 34.78 7.99 15.77
CA VAL A 150 35.55 9.19 15.44
C VAL A 150 36.06 9.89 16.70
N LYS A 151 35.21 10.07 17.72
CA LYS A 151 35.62 10.63 19.03
C LYS A 151 36.74 9.81 19.68
N SER A 152 36.62 8.49 19.67
CA SER A 152 37.64 7.58 20.21
C SER A 152 38.96 7.67 19.44
N LEU A 153 38.87 7.73 18.11
CA LEU A 153 40.01 7.81 17.20
C LEU A 153 40.77 9.12 17.40
N LEU A 154 40.07 10.26 17.49
CA LEU A 154 40.67 11.56 17.77
C LEU A 154 41.43 11.56 19.10
N LYS A 155 40.84 11.01 20.17
CA LYS A 155 41.52 10.85 21.46
C LYS A 155 42.80 10.02 21.35
N LYS A 156 42.77 8.90 20.60
CA LYS A 156 43.96 8.05 20.36
C LYS A 156 45.04 8.79 19.55
N ARG A 157 44.66 9.52 18.50
CA ARG A 157 45.58 10.34 17.70
C ARG A 157 46.24 11.43 18.54
N GLN A 158 45.48 12.12 19.39
CA GLN A 158 46.01 13.15 20.29
C GLN A 158 47.02 12.56 21.29
N LYS A 159 46.70 11.41 21.92
CA LYS A 159 47.62 10.71 22.82
C LYS A 159 48.92 10.31 22.11
N ARG A 160 48.83 9.80 20.88
CA ARG A 160 49.99 9.46 20.05
C ARG A 160 50.85 10.70 19.79
N GLN A 161 50.25 11.82 19.42
CA GLN A 161 50.99 13.06 19.17
C GLN A 161 51.73 13.56 20.41
N ILE A 162 51.07 13.54 21.58
CA ILE A 162 51.68 13.92 22.84
C ILE A 162 52.88 13.01 23.16
N LEU A 163 52.72 11.70 22.99
CA LEU A 163 53.79 10.74 23.23
C LEU A 163 54.96 10.93 22.27
N ALA A 164 54.70 11.09 20.97
CA ALA A 164 55.71 11.36 19.96
C ALA A 164 56.52 12.63 20.28
N ASN A 165 55.83 13.70 20.71
CA ASN A 165 56.48 14.94 21.14
C ASN A 165 57.35 14.73 22.39
N LYS A 166 56.92 13.91 23.35
CA LYS A 166 57.71 13.57 24.55
C LYS A 166 58.97 12.79 24.18
N ILE A 167 58.84 11.77 23.33
CA ILE A 167 59.97 10.96 22.85
C ILE A 167 60.97 11.85 22.10
N ALA A 168 60.51 12.71 21.19
CA ALA A 168 61.38 13.62 20.45
C ALA A 168 62.17 14.56 21.40
N LYS A 169 61.50 15.07 22.45
CA LYS A 169 62.17 15.90 23.48
C LYS A 169 63.21 15.10 24.27
N SER A 170 62.87 13.90 24.76
CA SER A 170 63.82 13.08 25.52
C SER A 170 65.01 12.65 24.68
N THR A 171 64.79 12.27 23.41
CA THR A 171 65.87 11.91 22.49
C THR A 171 66.79 13.10 22.21
N LYS A 172 66.23 14.31 22.04
CA LYS A 172 67.03 15.54 21.89
C LYS A 172 67.88 15.85 23.14
N ILE A 173 67.34 15.64 24.33
CA ILE A 173 68.09 15.83 25.59
C ILE A 173 69.20 14.78 25.70
N GLY A 174 68.89 13.50 25.44
CA GLY A 174 69.84 12.40 25.49
C GLY A 174 70.99 12.57 24.49
N THR A 175 70.69 12.90 23.24
CA THR A 175 71.70 13.18 22.20
C THR A 175 72.61 14.34 22.59
N ASN A 176 72.06 15.44 23.13
CA ASN A 176 72.87 16.54 23.66
C ASN A 176 73.77 16.12 24.82
N TYR A 177 73.29 15.26 25.72
CA TYR A 177 74.08 14.75 26.84
C TYR A 177 75.22 13.85 26.36
N ILE A 178 74.94 12.92 25.43
CA ILE A 178 75.95 12.06 24.80
C ILE A 178 77.03 12.91 24.13
N ALA A 179 76.65 13.90 23.31
CA ALA A 179 77.61 14.79 22.65
C ALA A 179 78.49 15.58 23.64
N LYS A 180 77.96 15.94 24.83
CA LYS A 180 78.76 16.56 25.89
C LYS A 180 79.74 15.57 26.51
N GLN A 181 79.31 14.33 26.75
CA GLN A 181 80.17 13.28 27.30
C GLN A 181 81.29 12.89 26.33
N GLU A 182 81.00 12.80 25.03
CA GLU A 182 82.00 12.55 23.98
C GLU A 182 83.07 13.65 23.97
N LYS A 183 82.67 14.92 23.99
CA LYS A 183 83.62 16.05 24.10
C LYS A 183 84.45 16.00 25.38
N SER A 184 83.87 15.59 26.50
CA SER A 184 84.61 15.43 27.76
C SER A 184 85.62 14.29 27.66
N LYS A 185 85.23 13.17 27.06
CA LYS A 185 86.10 12.02 26.82
C LYS A 185 87.27 12.40 25.91
N GLU A 186 87.02 13.13 24.82
CA GLU A 186 88.07 13.64 23.93
C GLU A 186 89.08 14.52 24.67
N ARG A 187 88.61 15.40 25.57
CA ARG A 187 89.50 16.24 26.40
C ARG A 187 90.35 15.42 27.36
N ILE A 188 89.74 14.45 28.05
CA ILE A 188 90.48 13.56 28.97
C ILE A 188 91.51 12.74 28.18
N GLN A 189 91.13 12.20 27.03
CA GLN A 189 92.06 11.44 26.17
C GLN A 189 93.24 12.30 25.73
N LYS A 190 93.00 13.57 25.38
CA LYS A 190 94.07 14.52 25.05
C LYS A 190 95.05 14.70 26.22
N TYR A 191 94.54 14.88 27.45
CA TYR A 191 95.39 14.99 28.63
C TYR A 191 96.17 13.71 28.92
N VAL A 192 95.54 12.53 28.79
CA VAL A 192 96.23 11.25 28.96
C VAL A 192 97.39 11.12 27.97
N ASN A 193 97.16 11.40 26.69
CA ASN A 193 98.20 11.35 25.68
C ASN A 193 99.35 12.36 25.97
N GLU A 194 99.02 13.58 26.41
CA GLU A 194 100.02 14.59 26.80
C GLU A 194 100.85 14.17 28.03
N TYR A 195 100.26 13.42 28.97
CA TYR A 195 100.98 12.85 30.10
C TYR A 195 101.87 11.67 29.70
N ASP A 196 101.39 10.78 28.82
CA ASP A 196 102.18 9.65 28.32
C ASP A 196 103.42 10.15 27.54
N GLU A 197 103.27 11.21 26.72
CA GLU A 197 104.40 11.84 26.02
C GLU A 197 105.45 12.44 26.97
N GLN A 198 105.04 12.93 28.14
CA GLN A 198 105.95 13.47 29.17
C GLN A 198 106.70 12.38 29.93
N ILE A 199 106.12 11.18 30.07
CA ILE A 199 106.78 10.04 30.72
C ILE A 199 107.82 9.40 29.79
N ASP A 200 107.59 9.41 28.47
CA ASP A 200 108.54 8.87 27.48
C ASP A 200 109.75 9.80 27.19
N THR A 201 109.81 11.00 27.78
CA THR A 201 110.91 11.97 27.61
C THR A 201 111.86 12.15 28.81
N GLU A 202 111.67 11.41 29.91
CA GLU A 202 112.61 11.29 31.05
C GLU A 202 113.42 9.99 31.00
#